data_AF-A0AAD6UF73-F1
#
_entry.id   AF-A0AAD6UF73-F1
#
_cell.length_a   1.000
_cell.length_b   1.000
_cell.length_c   1.000
_cell.angle_alpha   90.00
_cell.angle_beta   90.00
_cell.angle_gamma   90.00
#
_symmetry.space_group_name_H-M   'P 1'
#
loop_
_entity.id
_entity.type
_entity.pdbx_description
1 polymer ?
#
loop_
_entity_poly.entity_id
_entity_poly.type
_entity_poly.pdbx_seq_one_letter_code
_entity_poly.pdbx_strand_id
1 'polypeptide(L)'
;MPSKQTKSDLPNCAGVYSSLSSLGAPVTLEELTRLYNGPLADALQFLSQHVVGRHAASSTRASIAIAQEERSKSHLKQPDTARSSGEKAVARLSSAKQASAVYSKQLADSEAKTHATRAQADNLQHKLDHKRKMLLLLRTLETKQSLRIKRLEEMTKLVDELRGTASQHHAQFIGMPTSPNAEAQIRRVSISNTRDSMTDLHSYIIRLSRLVESSSSGNSNAMQQLKEIIAQSSGPDSPLNATLTIERCFSHAHGLAVQHLALPSRSSSICDLKVKRLTNLEKEVSLQRSADLSTALRRLCDCHIQSIVEFAEMVSHPLRRLLHEESRRSKGYVDIARLSIVADALIEPSDKLSFLAQVIRVCRMHGNVGVRTILDEVEHVIRHSYRRVSLWDTSDRLPEPGDVDTVLIGTCRSSMQATHDRATKLLTRKAEKAVIGRSLAREVEELLRESRLVLGLQTKD
;
A
#
# COMPACT_ATOMS: atom_id res chain seq x y z
N MET A 1 2.95 -37.21 6.92
CA MET A 1 3.61 -36.09 7.62
C MET A 1 2.55 -35.08 8.02
N PRO A 2 2.15 -34.98 9.30
CA PRO A 2 1.13 -34.04 9.72
C PRO A 2 1.74 -32.63 9.71
N SER A 3 1.21 -31.77 8.84
CA SER A 3 1.53 -30.35 8.82
C SER A 3 1.12 -29.75 10.16
N LYS A 4 2.11 -29.22 10.89
CA LYS A 4 1.89 -28.38 12.08
C LYS A 4 1.17 -27.11 11.62
N GLN A 5 -0.16 -27.13 11.63
CA GLN A 5 -0.96 -25.92 11.52
C GLN A 5 -0.67 -25.03 12.73
N THR A 6 -0.27 -23.82 12.41
CA THR A 6 0.25 -22.79 13.29
C THR A 6 -0.86 -22.21 14.18
N LYS A 7 -0.48 -21.86 15.41
CA LYS A 7 -1.26 -21.23 16.49
C LYS A 7 -1.91 -19.86 16.15
N SER A 8 -2.16 -19.52 14.89
CA SER A 8 -2.64 -18.19 14.46
C SER A 8 -4.17 -18.02 14.44
N ASP A 9 -4.95 -19.10 14.60
CA ASP A 9 -6.41 -19.06 14.41
C ASP A 9 -7.22 -18.88 15.72
N LEU A 10 -6.52 -18.80 16.86
CA LEU A 10 -7.11 -18.51 18.17
C LEU A 10 -7.87 -17.16 18.29
N PRO A 11 -7.53 -16.05 17.60
CA PRO A 11 -8.27 -14.79 17.79
C PRO A 11 -9.72 -14.82 17.27
N ASN A 12 -10.07 -15.76 16.38
CA ASN A 12 -11.45 -15.89 15.88
C ASN A 12 -12.37 -16.65 16.84
N CYS A 13 -11.84 -17.52 17.71
CA CYS A 13 -12.66 -18.31 18.62
C CYS A 13 -13.38 -17.44 19.67
N ALA A 14 -12.71 -16.42 20.19
CA ALA A 14 -13.31 -15.48 21.15
C ALA A 14 -14.48 -14.68 20.55
N GLY A 15 -14.39 -14.28 19.27
CA GLY A 15 -15.47 -13.57 18.58
C GLY A 15 -16.67 -14.46 18.27
N VAL A 16 -16.42 -15.73 17.92
CA VAL A 16 -17.49 -16.72 17.74
C VAL A 16 -18.16 -17.03 19.09
N TYR A 17 -17.39 -17.13 20.17
CA TYR A 17 -17.91 -17.31 21.53
C TYR A 17 -18.84 -16.17 21.96
N SER A 18 -18.43 -14.91 21.82
CA SER A 18 -19.29 -13.78 22.19
C SER A 18 -20.59 -13.76 21.40
N SER A 19 -20.53 -14.15 20.11
CA SER A 19 -21.70 -14.22 19.24
C SER A 19 -22.64 -15.35 19.64
N LEU A 20 -22.12 -16.56 19.91
CA LEU A 20 -22.91 -17.70 20.39
C LEU A 20 -23.47 -17.49 21.80
N SER A 21 -22.74 -16.81 22.67
CA SER A 21 -23.23 -16.41 23.99
C SER A 21 -24.39 -15.42 23.88
N SER A 22 -24.31 -14.44 22.95
CA SER A 22 -25.43 -13.53 22.65
C SER A 22 -26.66 -14.22 22.05
N LEU A 23 -26.44 -15.38 21.40
CA LEU A 23 -27.48 -16.28 20.91
C LEU A 23 -28.13 -17.11 22.03
N GLY A 24 -27.56 -17.10 23.23
CA GLY A 24 -28.02 -17.88 24.39
C GLY A 24 -27.53 -19.33 24.38
N ALA A 25 -26.43 -19.62 23.70
CA ALA A 25 -25.82 -20.95 23.74
C ALA A 25 -25.18 -21.20 25.12
N PRO A 26 -25.53 -22.30 25.83
CA PRO A 26 -24.96 -22.64 27.14
C PRO A 26 -23.63 -23.36 26.96
N VAL A 27 -22.66 -22.70 26.31
CA VAL A 27 -21.34 -23.27 26.06
C VAL A 27 -20.32 -22.41 26.77
N THR A 28 -19.39 -23.00 27.51
CA THR A 28 -18.27 -22.28 28.13
C THR A 28 -17.14 -22.06 27.12
N LEU A 29 -16.30 -21.05 27.33
CA LEU A 29 -15.19 -20.74 26.41
C LEU A 29 -14.22 -21.93 26.27
N GLU A 30 -14.03 -22.69 27.35
CA GLU A 30 -13.18 -23.89 27.35
C GLU A 30 -13.78 -25.04 26.53
N GLU A 31 -15.09 -25.26 26.59
CA GLU A 31 -15.78 -26.23 25.74
C GLU A 31 -15.74 -25.81 24.28
N LEU A 32 -15.94 -24.51 24.00
CA LEU A 32 -15.89 -23.99 22.65
C LEU A 32 -14.49 -24.18 22.05
N THR A 33 -13.42 -23.83 22.77
CA THR A 33 -12.04 -24.00 22.26
C THR A 33 -11.68 -25.47 21.97
N ARG A 34 -12.26 -26.43 22.69
CA ARG A 34 -12.14 -27.87 22.36
C ARG A 34 -12.90 -28.24 21.09
N LEU A 35 -14.12 -27.72 20.92
CA LEU A 35 -14.99 -28.00 19.77
C LEU A 35 -14.60 -27.19 18.52
N TYR A 36 -13.88 -26.09 18.67
CA TYR A 36 -13.49 -25.16 17.61
C TYR A 36 -12.27 -25.67 16.83
N ASN A 37 -12.42 -26.85 16.23
CA ASN A 37 -11.40 -27.49 15.40
C ASN A 37 -12.04 -28.06 14.13
N GLY A 38 -11.37 -27.84 12.98
CA GLY A 38 -11.77 -28.42 11.69
C GLY A 38 -13.12 -27.90 11.16
N PRO A 39 -13.91 -28.72 10.43
CA PRO A 39 -15.12 -28.26 9.73
C PRO A 39 -16.24 -27.79 10.67
N LEU A 40 -16.20 -28.21 11.95
CA LEU A 40 -17.14 -27.72 12.95
C LEU A 40 -16.86 -26.25 13.29
N ALA A 41 -15.60 -25.81 13.27
CA ALA A 41 -15.25 -24.40 13.48
C ALA A 41 -15.86 -23.52 12.38
N ASP A 42 -15.79 -23.95 11.12
CA ASP A 42 -16.39 -23.25 9.98
C ASP A 42 -17.91 -23.17 10.11
N ALA A 43 -18.57 -24.25 10.56
CA ALA A 43 -20.00 -24.27 10.79
C ALA A 43 -20.42 -23.35 11.95
N LEU A 44 -19.67 -23.35 13.05
CA LEU A 44 -19.90 -22.44 14.19
C LEU A 44 -19.66 -20.98 13.81
N GLN A 45 -18.65 -20.72 12.99
CA GLN A 45 -18.37 -19.39 12.45
C GLN A 45 -19.50 -18.93 11.52
N PHE A 46 -19.97 -19.79 10.61
CA PHE A 46 -21.10 -19.52 9.74
C PHE A 46 -22.37 -19.20 10.54
N LEU A 47 -22.69 -20.04 11.54
CA LEU A 47 -23.83 -19.84 12.43
C LEU A 47 -23.72 -18.50 13.18
N SER A 48 -22.54 -18.16 13.70
CA SER A 48 -22.33 -16.90 14.41
C SER A 48 -22.53 -15.66 13.53
N GLN A 49 -22.26 -15.76 12.23
CA GLN A 49 -22.38 -14.67 11.28
C GLN A 49 -23.80 -14.53 10.70
N HIS A 50 -24.53 -15.65 10.54
CA HIS A 50 -25.77 -15.70 9.76
C HIS A 50 -27.03 -15.88 10.61
N VAL A 51 -26.90 -16.37 11.85
CA VAL A 51 -28.04 -16.52 12.74
C VAL A 51 -28.21 -15.25 13.56
N VAL A 52 -29.25 -14.48 13.20
CA VAL A 52 -29.67 -13.30 13.96
C VAL A 52 -30.22 -13.76 15.31
N GLY A 53 -29.58 -13.35 16.41
CA GLY A 53 -29.86 -13.93 17.71
C GLY A 53 -31.23 -13.60 18.29
N ARG A 54 -31.63 -14.41 19.29
CA ARG A 54 -32.86 -14.22 20.06
C ARG A 54 -33.00 -12.79 20.57
N HIS A 55 -31.89 -12.15 20.93
CA HIS A 55 -31.88 -10.75 21.35
C HIS A 55 -32.24 -9.76 20.23
N ALA A 56 -31.69 -9.93 19.02
CA ALA A 56 -32.04 -9.09 17.88
C ALA A 56 -33.49 -9.33 17.42
N ALA A 57 -33.94 -10.59 17.40
CA ALA A 57 -35.35 -10.92 17.16
C ALA A 57 -36.29 -10.38 18.25
N SER A 58 -35.84 -10.37 19.52
CA SER A 58 -36.58 -9.76 20.62
C SER A 58 -36.59 -8.25 20.51
N SER A 59 -35.51 -7.62 20.06
CA SER A 59 -35.44 -6.17 19.83
C SER A 59 -36.33 -5.73 18.68
N THR A 60 -36.41 -6.51 17.59
CA THR A 60 -37.33 -6.23 16.49
C THR A 60 -38.78 -6.50 16.89
N ARG A 61 -39.06 -7.55 17.68
CA ARG A 61 -40.39 -7.75 18.27
C ARG A 61 -40.77 -6.64 19.22
N ALA A 62 -39.83 -6.14 20.03
CA ALA A 62 -40.06 -5.01 20.92
C ALA A 62 -40.31 -3.72 20.14
N SER A 63 -39.57 -3.45 19.06
CA SER A 63 -39.83 -2.28 18.21
C SER A 63 -41.16 -2.39 17.47
N ILE A 64 -41.54 -3.58 17.00
CA ILE A 64 -42.87 -3.85 16.45
C ILE A 64 -43.95 -3.65 17.51
N ALA A 65 -43.74 -4.16 18.73
CA ALA A 65 -44.69 -4.01 19.84
C ALA A 65 -44.85 -2.53 20.23
N ILE A 66 -43.77 -1.76 20.34
CA ILE A 66 -43.81 -0.32 20.57
C ILE A 66 -44.54 0.38 19.42
N ALA A 67 -44.27 0.03 18.17
CA ALA A 67 -44.98 0.60 17.02
C ALA A 67 -46.48 0.23 17.01
N GLN A 68 -46.84 -0.97 17.47
CA GLN A 68 -48.23 -1.40 17.66
C GLN A 68 -48.90 -0.72 18.85
N GLU A 69 -48.15 -0.47 19.92
CA GLU A 69 -48.60 0.25 21.11
C GLU A 69 -48.81 1.74 20.80
N GLU A 70 -47.91 2.37 20.06
CA GLU A 70 -48.09 3.73 19.54
C GLU A 70 -49.30 3.80 18.58
N ARG A 71 -49.52 2.76 17.77
CA ARG A 71 -50.73 2.64 16.93
C ARG A 71 -52.03 2.45 17.71
N SER A 72 -51.98 1.90 18.93
CA SER A 72 -53.16 1.71 19.77
C SER A 72 -53.40 2.87 20.73
N LYS A 73 -52.34 3.54 21.20
CA LYS A 73 -52.40 4.80 21.96
C LYS A 73 -52.80 5.98 21.10
N SER A 74 -52.35 6.02 19.84
CA SER A 74 -53.05 6.85 18.85
C SER A 74 -54.43 6.22 18.67
N HIS A 75 -55.47 6.85 19.22
CA HIS A 75 -56.87 6.47 19.00
C HIS A 75 -57.30 6.67 17.52
N LEU A 76 -56.50 6.20 16.57
CA LEU A 76 -56.95 5.71 15.28
C LEU A 76 -57.73 4.43 15.54
N LYS A 77 -58.91 4.60 16.18
CA LYS A 77 -60.00 3.64 16.12
C LYS A 77 -60.07 3.14 14.67
N GLN A 78 -60.25 1.83 14.51
CA GLN A 78 -60.76 1.24 13.27
C GLN A 78 -61.73 2.24 12.61
N PRO A 79 -61.65 2.44 11.29
CA PRO A 79 -62.30 3.55 10.62
C PRO A 79 -63.80 3.54 10.94
N ASP A 80 -64.21 4.32 11.95
CA ASP A 80 -65.60 4.67 12.16
C ASP A 80 -66.05 5.26 10.83
N THR A 81 -67.04 4.60 10.23
CA THR A 81 -67.58 4.88 8.91
C THR A 81 -68.20 6.29 8.80
N ALA A 82 -68.21 7.07 9.88
CA ALA A 82 -68.76 8.41 9.98
C ALA A 82 -67.74 9.57 9.85
N ARG A 83 -66.42 9.32 9.83
CA ARG A 83 -65.46 10.43 9.59
C ARG A 83 -65.49 10.87 8.13
N SER A 84 -65.75 12.17 7.91
CA SER A 84 -65.64 12.84 6.62
C SER A 84 -64.30 12.52 5.96
N SER A 85 -64.31 12.29 4.64
CA SER A 85 -63.10 11.98 3.86
C SER A 85 -61.99 13.02 4.05
N GLY A 86 -62.36 14.29 4.30
CA GLY A 86 -61.44 15.38 4.59
C GLY A 86 -60.65 15.17 5.89
N GLU A 87 -61.29 14.79 6.99
CA GLU A 87 -60.61 14.55 8.27
C GLU A 87 -59.65 13.35 8.19
N LYS A 88 -60.04 12.30 7.45
CA LYS A 88 -59.17 11.15 7.17
C LYS A 88 -57.94 11.57 6.36
N ALA A 89 -58.10 12.46 5.39
CA ALA A 89 -56.98 13.00 4.62
C ALA A 89 -56.03 13.84 5.48
N VAL A 90 -56.57 14.71 6.36
CA VAL A 90 -55.77 15.55 7.28
C VAL A 90 -55.02 14.70 8.32
N ALA A 91 -55.66 13.66 8.88
CA ALA A 91 -55.00 12.73 9.81
C ALA A 91 -53.88 11.93 9.12
N ARG A 92 -54.10 11.47 7.88
CA ARG A 92 -53.05 10.78 7.08
C ARG A 92 -51.89 11.72 6.75
N LEU A 93 -52.19 12.97 6.40
CA LEU A 93 -51.17 13.96 6.07
C LEU A 93 -50.33 14.36 7.30
N SER A 94 -50.96 14.53 8.46
CA SER A 94 -50.23 14.80 9.72
C SER A 94 -49.38 13.61 10.17
N SER A 95 -49.91 12.39 10.10
CA SER A 95 -49.14 11.17 10.37
C SER A 95 -47.97 10.99 9.40
N ALA A 96 -48.17 11.24 8.11
CA ALA A 96 -47.11 11.18 7.11
C ALA A 96 -46.04 12.27 7.35
N LYS A 97 -46.43 13.48 7.75
CA LYS A 97 -45.49 14.54 8.15
C LYS A 97 -44.66 14.15 9.37
N GLN A 98 -45.29 13.57 10.40
CA GLN A 98 -44.58 13.12 11.58
C GLN A 98 -43.62 11.96 11.27
N ALA A 99 -44.05 10.99 10.46
CA ALA A 99 -43.19 9.89 10.01
C ALA A 99 -42.00 10.43 9.20
N SER A 100 -42.23 11.37 8.28
CA SER A 100 -41.18 12.03 7.51
C SER A 100 -40.15 12.73 8.41
N ALA A 101 -40.60 13.41 9.47
CA ALA A 101 -39.72 14.05 10.46
C ALA A 101 -38.90 13.04 11.28
N VAL A 102 -39.48 11.89 11.63
CA VAL A 102 -38.74 10.81 12.31
C VAL A 102 -37.70 10.21 11.38
N TYR A 103 -38.03 9.93 10.12
CA TYR A 103 -37.09 9.37 9.15
C TYR A 103 -35.97 10.35 8.79
N SER A 104 -36.25 11.65 8.66
CA SER A 104 -35.20 12.64 8.42
C SER A 104 -34.23 12.75 9.60
N LYS A 105 -34.73 12.67 10.84
CA LYS A 105 -33.88 12.60 12.04
C LYS A 105 -33.04 11.33 12.07
N GLN A 106 -33.63 10.17 11.79
CA GLN A 106 -32.88 8.90 11.74
C GLN A 106 -31.82 8.90 10.65
N LEU A 107 -32.09 9.50 9.49
CA LEU A 107 -31.12 9.66 8.41
C LEU A 107 -29.96 10.56 8.87
N ALA A 108 -30.24 11.71 9.47
CA ALA A 108 -29.21 12.61 10.00
C ALA A 108 -28.35 11.95 11.08
N ASP A 109 -28.96 11.20 12.01
CA ASP A 109 -28.23 10.45 13.04
C ASP A 109 -27.36 9.34 12.42
N SER A 110 -27.85 8.68 11.36
CA SER A 110 -27.09 7.68 10.62
C SER A 110 -25.91 8.31 9.86
N GLU A 111 -26.12 9.44 9.20
CA GLU A 111 -25.07 10.21 8.52
C GLU A 111 -23.99 10.70 9.49
N ALA A 112 -24.38 11.18 10.68
CA ALA A 112 -23.44 11.57 11.72
C ALA A 112 -22.60 10.37 12.20
N LYS A 113 -23.21 9.20 12.38
CA LYS A 113 -22.50 7.96 12.75
C LYS A 113 -21.54 7.50 11.65
N THR A 114 -21.93 7.52 10.38
CA THR A 114 -21.05 7.13 9.27
C THR A 114 -19.90 8.11 9.09
N HIS A 115 -20.13 9.41 9.32
CA HIS A 115 -19.07 10.41 9.31
C HIS A 115 -18.07 10.18 10.47
N ALA A 116 -18.56 9.88 11.67
CA ALA A 116 -17.71 9.57 12.82
C ALA A 116 -16.87 8.31 12.61
N THR A 117 -17.45 7.24 12.06
CA THR A 117 -16.69 6.00 11.76
C THR A 117 -15.69 6.21 10.63
N ARG A 118 -16.02 7.01 9.61
CA ARG A 118 -15.08 7.39 8.55
C ARG A 118 -13.89 8.18 9.09
N ALA A 119 -14.12 9.16 9.95
CA ALA A 119 -13.05 9.92 10.59
C ALA A 119 -12.13 9.03 11.46
N GLN A 120 -12.69 8.00 12.14
CA GLN A 120 -11.90 7.01 12.85
C GLN A 120 -11.07 6.13 11.91
N ALA A 121 -11.65 5.70 10.79
CA ALA A 121 -10.95 4.93 9.76
C ALA A 121 -9.77 5.73 9.17
N ASP A 122 -9.98 7.00 8.84
CA ASP A 122 -8.94 7.90 8.32
C ASP A 122 -7.81 8.10 9.34
N ASN A 123 -8.15 8.26 10.63
CA ASN A 123 -7.16 8.36 11.71
C ASN A 123 -6.33 7.06 11.85
N LEU A 124 -6.98 5.90 11.81
CA LEU A 124 -6.28 4.61 11.85
C LEU A 124 -5.39 4.41 10.62
N GLN A 125 -5.84 4.83 9.44
CA GLN A 125 -5.06 4.79 8.21
C GLN A 125 -3.81 5.67 8.33
N HIS A 126 -3.94 6.90 8.84
CA HIS A 126 -2.79 7.76 9.12
C HIS A 126 -1.80 7.15 10.11
N LYS A 127 -2.29 6.49 11.17
CA LYS A 127 -1.43 5.78 12.13
C LYS A 127 -0.71 4.59 11.49
N LEU A 128 -1.37 3.83 10.61
CA LEU A 128 -0.74 2.74 9.86
C LEU A 128 0.35 3.25 8.92
N ASP A 129 0.08 4.31 8.18
CA ASP A 129 1.07 4.90 7.26
C ASP A 129 2.26 5.49 8.02
N HIS A 130 2.04 6.10 9.18
CA HIS A 130 3.12 6.51 10.07
C HIS A 130 3.99 5.32 10.53
N LYS A 131 3.36 4.21 10.98
CA LYS A 131 4.08 2.99 11.37
C LYS A 131 4.85 2.37 10.20
N ARG A 132 4.29 2.36 8.99
CA ARG A 132 4.96 1.89 7.77
C ARG A 132 6.21 2.72 7.45
N LYS A 133 6.11 4.05 7.52
CA LYS A 133 7.26 4.96 7.34
C LYS A 133 8.34 4.72 8.40
N MET A 134 7.95 4.53 9.66
CA MET A 134 8.88 4.23 10.76
C MET A 134 9.58 2.88 10.54
N LEU A 135 8.87 1.83 10.13
CA LEU A 135 9.46 0.53 9.81
C LEU A 135 10.44 0.61 8.63
N LEU A 136 10.11 1.38 7.59
CA LEU A 136 11.02 1.63 6.48
C LEU A 136 12.32 2.29 6.98
N LEU A 137 12.20 3.32 7.84
CA LEU A 137 13.37 3.99 8.43
C LEU A 137 14.21 3.01 9.26
N LEU A 138 13.59 2.23 10.14
CA LEU A 138 14.29 1.22 10.95
C LEU A 138 15.02 0.20 10.06
N ARG A 139 14.39 -0.28 8.99
CA ARG A 139 15.03 -1.18 8.02
C ARG A 139 16.23 -0.53 7.33
N THR A 140 16.13 0.75 6.94
CA THR A 140 17.27 1.47 6.35
C THR A 140 18.41 1.70 7.35
N LEU A 141 18.11 1.85 8.64
CA LEU A 141 19.12 1.95 9.70
C LEU A 141 19.79 0.60 9.94
N GLU A 142 19.03 -0.49 9.95
CA GLU A 142 19.54 -1.86 10.06
C GLU A 142 20.46 -2.22 8.88
N THR A 143 20.07 -1.88 7.65
CA THR A 143 20.95 -2.11 6.48
C THR A 143 22.23 -1.26 6.54
N LYS A 144 22.15 -0.01 7.01
CA LYS A 144 23.35 0.82 7.24
C LYS A 144 24.24 0.24 8.35
N GLN A 145 23.66 -0.29 9.41
CA GLN A 145 24.41 -0.87 10.52
C GLN A 145 25.11 -2.17 10.10
N SER A 146 24.41 -3.07 9.39
CA SER A 146 25.04 -4.29 8.86
C SER A 146 26.18 -3.98 7.89
N LEU A 147 26.05 -2.92 7.08
CA LEU A 147 27.13 -2.46 6.21
C LEU A 147 28.32 -1.86 6.99
N ARG A 148 28.07 -1.15 8.10
CA ARG A 148 29.14 -0.70 9.01
C ARG A 148 29.87 -1.89 9.64
N ILE A 149 29.14 -2.91 10.09
CA ILE A 149 29.74 -4.12 10.67
C ILE A 149 30.63 -4.81 9.63
N LYS A 150 30.15 -5.02 8.40
CA LYS A 150 30.96 -5.59 7.31
C LYS A 150 32.24 -4.79 7.04
N ARG A 151 32.16 -3.46 7.01
CA ARG A 151 33.34 -2.60 6.85
C ARG A 151 34.33 -2.74 8.01
N LEU A 152 33.84 -2.86 9.25
CA LEU A 152 34.70 -3.09 10.42
C LEU A 152 35.37 -4.47 10.37
N GLU A 153 34.64 -5.50 9.94
CA GLU A 153 35.22 -6.83 9.70
C GLU A 153 36.31 -6.79 8.62
N GLU A 154 36.07 -6.11 7.50
CA GLU A 154 37.07 -5.89 6.43
C GLU A 154 38.29 -5.10 6.94
N MET A 155 38.08 -4.03 7.70
CA MET A 155 39.18 -3.27 8.32
C MET A 155 39.99 -4.14 9.28
N THR A 156 39.34 -5.01 10.04
CA THR A 156 40.02 -5.93 10.97
C THR A 156 40.89 -6.93 10.19
N LYS A 157 40.35 -7.51 9.09
CA LYS A 157 41.12 -8.37 8.18
C LYS A 157 42.35 -7.65 7.60
N LEU A 158 42.19 -6.42 7.12
CA LEU A 158 43.31 -5.62 6.59
C LEU A 158 44.36 -5.33 7.67
N VAL A 159 43.95 -5.05 8.91
CA VAL A 159 44.89 -4.86 10.03
C VAL A 159 45.63 -6.14 10.37
N ASP A 160 44.96 -7.29 10.35
CA ASP A 160 45.59 -8.60 10.58
C ASP A 160 46.56 -8.97 9.46
N GLU A 161 46.21 -8.69 8.19
CA GLU A 161 47.10 -8.84 7.03
C GLU A 161 48.33 -7.93 7.13
N LEU A 162 48.14 -6.67 7.52
CA LEU A 162 49.25 -5.73 7.76
C LEU A 162 50.13 -6.17 8.93
N ARG A 163 49.55 -6.70 10.01
CA ARG A 163 50.30 -7.25 11.15
C ARG A 163 51.08 -8.51 10.73
N GLY A 164 50.49 -9.37 9.91
CA GLY A 164 51.15 -10.56 9.35
C GLY A 164 52.32 -10.20 8.45
N THR A 165 52.12 -9.28 7.51
CA THR A 165 53.18 -8.80 6.61
C THR A 165 54.26 -8.01 7.35
N ALA A 166 53.92 -7.18 8.33
CA ALA A 166 54.90 -6.49 9.17
C ALA A 166 55.75 -7.47 10.00
N SER A 167 55.15 -8.54 10.52
CA SER A 167 55.88 -9.59 11.25
C SER A 167 56.82 -10.38 10.33
N GLN A 168 56.39 -10.67 9.11
CA GLN A 168 57.23 -11.30 8.08
C GLN A 168 58.39 -10.39 7.64
N HIS A 169 58.11 -9.10 7.42
CA HIS A 169 59.15 -8.12 7.10
C HIS A 169 60.13 -7.93 8.26
N HIS A 170 59.68 -7.89 9.51
CA HIS A 170 60.58 -7.80 10.67
C HIS A 170 61.50 -9.03 10.78
N ALA A 171 61.00 -10.23 10.46
CA ALA A 171 61.82 -11.44 10.41
C ALA A 171 62.86 -11.43 9.26
N GLN A 172 62.55 -10.76 8.13
CA GLN A 172 63.47 -10.62 7.00
C GLN A 172 64.46 -9.44 7.14
N PHE A 173 64.13 -8.41 7.91
CA PHE A 173 64.95 -7.18 8.03
C PHE A 173 66.08 -7.27 9.06
N ILE A 174 66.24 -8.38 9.79
CA ILE A 174 67.41 -8.60 10.67
C ILE A 174 68.70 -8.84 9.85
N GLY A 175 68.63 -8.96 8.51
CA GLY A 175 69.76 -9.36 7.67
C GLY A 175 70.33 -8.37 6.64
N MET A 176 69.77 -7.17 6.41
CA MET A 176 70.24 -6.32 5.28
C MET A 176 70.22 -4.80 5.56
N PRO A 177 71.29 -4.06 5.16
CA PRO A 177 71.45 -2.64 5.43
C PRO A 177 70.59 -1.76 4.52
N THR A 178 70.08 -0.70 5.14
CA THR A 178 69.30 0.42 4.61
C THR A 178 69.85 1.06 3.32
N SER A 179 68.97 1.26 2.34
CA SER A 179 69.12 2.22 1.24
C SER A 179 67.85 3.07 1.11
N PRO A 180 67.95 4.40 0.88
CA PRO A 180 66.83 5.33 1.01
C PRO A 180 66.13 5.67 -0.31
N ASN A 181 64.88 6.12 -0.13
CA ASN A 181 64.15 7.10 -0.94
C ASN A 181 63.68 6.74 -2.36
N ALA A 182 62.36 6.49 -2.45
CA ALA A 182 61.55 6.93 -3.59
C ALA A 182 60.09 7.19 -3.14
N GLU A 183 59.83 8.38 -2.56
CA GLU A 183 58.48 8.89 -2.31
C GLU A 183 57.86 9.43 -3.61
N ALA A 184 57.02 8.65 -4.27
CA ALA A 184 56.13 9.15 -5.32
C ALA A 184 54.78 9.55 -4.70
N GLN A 185 54.63 10.84 -4.36
CA GLN A 185 53.38 11.45 -3.91
C GLN A 185 52.35 11.53 -5.05
N ILE A 186 51.46 10.53 -5.12
CA ILE A 186 50.22 10.63 -5.89
C ILE A 186 49.22 11.47 -5.07
N ARG A 187 49.12 12.76 -5.37
CA ARG A 187 48.11 13.66 -4.77
C ARG A 187 46.71 13.24 -5.25
N ARG A 188 46.02 12.45 -4.43
CA ARG A 188 44.58 12.22 -4.53
C ARG A 188 43.86 13.56 -4.26
N VAL A 189 43.10 14.05 -5.22
CA VAL A 189 42.19 15.19 -5.03
C VAL A 189 41.11 14.75 -4.04
N SER A 190 41.27 15.18 -2.79
CA SER A 190 40.38 14.90 -1.67
C SER A 190 39.04 15.63 -1.87
N ILE A 191 37.94 14.89 -1.69
CA ILE A 191 36.55 15.38 -1.60
C ILE A 191 36.39 16.42 -0.46
N SER A 192 37.38 16.58 0.44
CA SER A 192 37.37 17.61 1.48
C SER A 192 37.37 19.03 0.91
N ASN A 193 38.09 19.32 -0.18
CA ASN A 193 38.20 20.70 -0.68
C ASN A 193 36.85 21.28 -1.13
N THR A 194 35.96 20.46 -1.68
CA THR A 194 34.61 20.88 -2.09
C THR A 194 33.71 21.09 -0.89
N ARG A 195 33.86 20.25 0.14
CA ARG A 195 33.14 20.39 1.41
C ARG A 195 33.60 21.62 2.17
N ASP A 196 34.90 21.89 2.23
CA ASP A 196 35.48 23.03 2.92
C ASP A 196 35.06 24.33 2.23
N SER A 197 35.13 24.39 0.89
CA SER A 197 34.63 25.53 0.10
C SER A 197 33.13 25.81 0.32
N MET A 198 32.31 24.76 0.39
CA MET A 198 30.87 24.91 0.68
C MET A 198 30.62 25.36 2.12
N THR A 199 31.44 24.93 3.07
CA THR A 199 31.34 25.31 4.48
C THR A 199 31.73 26.78 4.66
N ASP A 200 32.79 27.22 3.98
CA ASP A 200 33.24 28.61 3.95
C ASP A 200 32.17 29.52 3.34
N LEU A 201 31.58 29.12 2.22
CA LEU A 201 30.53 29.90 1.56
C LEU A 201 29.25 29.98 2.43
N HIS A 202 28.89 28.89 3.11
CA HIS A 202 27.76 28.89 4.05
C HIS A 202 28.02 29.78 5.28
N SER A 203 29.24 29.73 5.82
CA SER A 203 29.65 30.59 6.93
C SER A 203 29.63 32.08 6.55
N TYR A 204 30.01 32.40 5.31
CA TYR A 204 29.96 33.75 4.77
C TYR A 204 28.53 34.26 4.61
N ILE A 205 27.61 33.43 4.10
CA ILE A 205 26.19 33.78 3.98
C ILE A 205 25.56 34.03 5.36
N ILE A 206 25.84 33.17 6.35
CA ILE A 206 25.35 33.35 7.73
C ILE A 206 25.92 34.64 8.35
N ARG A 207 27.19 34.96 8.06
CA ARG A 207 27.81 36.20 8.53
C ARG A 207 27.16 37.43 7.89
N LEU A 208 26.87 37.38 6.59
CA LEU A 208 26.17 38.45 5.89
C LEU A 208 24.73 38.61 6.39
N SER A 209 23.98 37.52 6.59
CA SER A 209 22.61 37.59 7.11
C SER A 209 22.58 38.20 8.51
N ARG A 210 23.53 37.80 9.38
CA ARG A 210 23.70 38.41 10.70
C ARG A 210 24.07 39.88 10.62
N LEU A 211 24.95 40.29 9.70
CA LEU A 211 25.29 41.70 9.52
C LEU A 211 24.09 42.53 9.03
N VAL A 212 23.28 41.99 8.12
CA VAL A 212 22.05 42.62 7.63
C VAL A 212 21.02 42.74 8.76
N GLU A 213 20.79 41.68 9.53
CA GLU A 213 19.87 41.68 10.68
C GLU A 213 20.33 42.65 11.77
N SER A 214 21.64 42.65 12.08
CA SER A 214 22.25 43.54 13.08
C SER A 214 22.22 45.02 12.66
N SER A 215 22.24 45.30 11.36
CA SER A 215 22.24 46.67 10.83
C SER A 215 20.95 47.45 11.10
N SER A 216 19.86 46.75 11.43
CA SER A 216 18.54 47.34 11.65
C SER A 216 18.28 47.83 13.09
N SER A 217 19.06 47.39 14.09
CA SER A 217 18.86 47.77 15.50
C SER A 217 20.13 48.01 16.33
N GLY A 218 21.32 47.55 15.89
CA GLY A 218 22.56 47.60 16.69
C GLY A 218 23.63 48.59 16.21
N ASN A 219 23.57 49.08 14.97
CA ASN A 219 24.64 49.91 14.39
C ASN A 219 24.84 51.27 15.08
N SER A 220 23.79 51.83 15.69
CA SER A 220 23.90 53.08 16.45
C SER A 220 24.78 52.90 17.70
N ASN A 221 24.65 51.76 18.37
CA ASN A 221 25.31 51.50 19.65
C ASN A 221 26.80 51.15 19.48
N ALA A 222 27.13 50.34 18.46
CA ALA A 222 28.53 50.00 18.15
C ALA A 222 29.33 51.19 17.64
N MET A 223 28.72 52.07 16.84
CA MET A 223 29.36 53.31 16.38
C MET A 223 29.53 54.31 17.53
N GLN A 224 28.59 54.37 18.48
CA GLN A 224 28.73 55.17 19.71
C GLN A 224 29.84 54.64 20.61
N GLN A 225 29.93 53.33 20.82
CA GLN A 225 31.03 52.70 21.58
C GLN A 225 32.40 52.93 20.93
N LEU A 226 32.50 52.84 19.60
CA LEU A 226 33.74 53.16 18.88
C LEU A 226 34.13 54.63 19.06
N LYS A 227 33.15 55.55 18.98
CA LYS A 227 33.35 56.98 19.25
C LYS A 227 33.83 57.22 20.68
N GLU A 228 33.25 56.54 21.66
CA GLU A 228 33.64 56.65 23.08
C GLU A 228 35.05 56.12 23.33
N ILE A 229 35.41 54.96 22.77
CA ILE A 229 36.76 54.38 22.92
C ILE A 229 37.82 55.27 22.28
N ILE A 230 37.54 55.82 21.10
CA ILE A 230 38.46 56.72 20.39
C ILE A 230 38.55 58.08 21.09
N ALA A 231 37.45 58.59 21.65
CA ALA A 231 37.47 59.79 22.46
C ALA A 231 38.25 59.59 23.78
N GLN A 232 38.15 58.41 24.40
CA GLN A 232 38.92 58.06 25.61
C GLN A 232 40.42 57.93 25.32
N SER A 233 40.82 57.45 24.14
CA SER A 233 42.23 57.29 23.78
C SER A 233 42.89 58.57 23.23
N SER A 234 42.10 59.52 22.74
CA SER A 234 42.60 60.77 22.13
C SER A 234 42.84 61.92 23.12
N GLY A 235 42.59 61.70 24.41
CA GLY A 235 42.74 62.70 25.47
C GLY A 235 41.56 63.71 25.54
N PRO A 236 41.49 64.54 26.59
CA PRO A 236 40.35 65.41 26.88
C PRO A 236 40.13 66.55 25.88
N ASP A 237 41.07 66.78 24.96
CA ASP A 237 41.02 67.88 24.01
C ASP A 237 40.46 67.44 22.65
N SER A 238 39.16 67.70 22.52
CA SER A 238 38.38 67.83 21.28
C SER A 238 37.71 66.56 20.72
N PRO A 239 36.37 66.40 20.90
CA PRO A 239 35.59 65.33 20.28
C PRO A 239 35.61 65.37 18.74
N LEU A 240 36.05 66.50 18.16
CA LEU A 240 36.20 66.71 16.72
C LEU A 240 37.35 65.87 16.12
N ASN A 241 38.39 65.59 16.91
CA ASN A 241 39.51 64.75 16.48
C ASN A 241 39.09 63.27 16.40
N ALA A 242 38.25 62.80 17.32
CA ALA A 242 37.73 61.44 17.31
C ALA A 242 36.89 61.18 16.05
N THR A 243 36.04 62.11 15.64
CA THR A 243 35.25 61.98 14.40
C THR A 243 36.13 61.91 13.15
N LEU A 244 37.18 62.73 13.06
CA LEU A 244 38.10 62.73 11.92
C LEU A 244 38.93 61.44 11.81
N THR A 245 39.35 60.87 12.94
CA THR A 245 40.05 59.58 12.94
C THR A 245 39.15 58.43 12.49
N ILE A 246 37.88 58.43 12.91
CA ILE A 246 36.88 57.45 12.47
C ILE A 246 36.67 57.56 10.96
N GLU A 247 36.50 58.76 10.42
CA GLU A 247 36.36 58.96 8.98
C GLU A 247 37.58 58.47 8.21
N ARG A 248 38.81 58.75 8.69
CA ARG A 248 40.04 58.24 8.07
C ARG A 248 40.10 56.71 8.09
N CYS A 249 39.73 56.08 9.21
CA CYS A 249 39.66 54.62 9.30
C CYS A 249 38.62 54.04 8.33
N PHE A 250 37.45 54.67 8.20
CA PHE A 250 36.44 54.28 7.23
C PHE A 250 36.92 54.43 5.80
N SER A 251 37.53 55.56 5.43
CA SER A 251 38.08 55.78 4.09
C SER A 251 39.19 54.78 3.77
N HIS A 252 40.05 54.45 4.73
CA HIS A 252 41.12 53.47 4.55
C HIS A 252 40.58 52.04 4.42
N ALA A 253 39.66 51.63 5.29
CA ALA A 253 39.00 50.33 5.20
C ALA A 253 38.19 50.17 3.90
N HIS A 254 37.51 51.25 3.47
CA HIS A 254 36.81 51.29 2.19
C HIS A 254 37.79 51.19 1.02
N GLY A 255 38.94 51.88 1.08
CA GLY A 255 40.00 51.78 0.06
C GLY A 255 40.54 50.35 -0.06
N LEU A 256 40.83 49.69 1.06
CA LEU A 256 41.29 48.30 1.08
C LEU A 256 40.21 47.33 0.58
N ALA A 257 38.94 47.54 0.96
CA ALA A 257 37.84 46.72 0.48
C ALA A 257 37.67 46.84 -1.05
N VAL A 258 37.76 48.06 -1.59
CA VAL A 258 37.70 48.29 -3.04
C VAL A 258 38.90 47.68 -3.77
N GLN A 259 40.10 47.74 -3.20
CA GLN A 259 41.28 47.08 -3.77
C GLN A 259 41.19 45.54 -3.74
N HIS A 260 40.65 44.96 -2.66
CA HIS A 260 40.43 43.51 -2.58
C HIS A 260 39.23 43.03 -3.41
N LEU A 261 38.26 43.90 -3.70
CA LEU A 261 37.13 43.65 -4.60
C LEU A 261 37.43 43.96 -6.08
N ALA A 262 38.62 44.50 -6.39
CA ALA A 262 39.07 44.70 -7.76
C ALA A 262 39.37 43.35 -8.42
N LEU A 263 38.30 42.65 -8.80
CA LEU A 263 38.34 41.50 -9.67
C LEU A 263 39.06 41.88 -10.98
N PRO A 264 39.97 41.02 -11.49
CA PRO A 264 40.73 41.30 -12.70
C PRO A 264 39.78 41.61 -13.88
N SER A 265 40.16 42.65 -14.63
CA SER A 265 39.47 43.29 -15.76
C SER A 265 38.29 42.53 -16.40
N ARG A 266 37.10 43.10 -16.21
CA ARG A 266 35.76 42.62 -16.64
C ARG A 266 35.53 42.45 -18.16
N SER A 267 36.44 42.84 -19.05
CA SER A 267 36.14 42.89 -20.49
C SER A 267 36.12 41.52 -21.18
N SER A 268 36.86 40.51 -20.69
CA SER A 268 36.78 39.13 -21.20
C SER A 268 35.72 38.27 -20.47
N SER A 269 35.30 38.69 -19.27
CA SER A 269 34.38 37.93 -18.40
C SER A 269 32.90 38.04 -18.79
N ILE A 270 32.47 39.14 -19.41
CA ILE A 270 31.03 39.38 -19.71
C ILE A 270 30.51 38.45 -20.81
N CYS A 271 31.32 38.14 -21.84
CA CYS A 271 30.96 37.13 -22.84
C CYS A 271 30.86 35.74 -22.21
N ASP A 272 31.79 35.40 -21.32
CA ASP A 272 31.83 34.10 -20.65
C ASP A 272 30.63 33.92 -19.70
N LEU A 273 30.16 35.00 -19.05
CA LEU A 273 28.95 34.99 -18.23
C LEU A 273 27.66 34.80 -19.04
N LYS A 274 27.54 35.40 -20.23
CA LYS A 274 26.38 35.20 -21.10
C LYS A 274 26.31 33.75 -21.61
N VAL A 275 27.45 33.18 -22.01
CA VAL A 275 27.55 31.78 -22.43
C VAL A 275 27.25 30.83 -21.25
N LYS A 276 27.78 31.11 -20.06
CA LYS A 276 27.45 30.36 -18.83
C LYS A 276 25.97 30.45 -18.46
N ARG A 277 25.34 31.61 -18.67
CA ARG A 277 23.90 31.78 -18.44
C ARG A 277 23.07 30.94 -19.40
N LEU A 278 23.39 30.95 -20.69
CA LEU A 278 22.68 30.13 -21.69
C LEU A 278 22.85 28.63 -21.39
N THR A 279 24.07 28.18 -21.12
CA THR A 279 24.34 26.76 -20.77
C THR A 279 23.67 26.34 -19.46
N ASN A 280 23.55 27.23 -18.47
CA ASN A 280 22.79 26.94 -17.25
C ASN A 280 21.28 26.84 -17.53
N LEU A 281 20.74 27.67 -18.43
CA LEU A 281 19.33 27.62 -18.81
C LEU A 281 19.01 26.31 -19.55
N GLU A 282 19.91 25.85 -20.42
CA GLU A 282 19.80 24.53 -21.07
C GLU A 282 19.84 23.38 -20.06
N LYS A 283 20.74 23.45 -19.07
CA LYS A 283 20.81 22.46 -17.98
C LYS A 283 19.56 22.47 -17.11
N GLU A 284 19.01 23.65 -16.82
CA GLU A 284 17.77 23.80 -16.07
C GLU A 284 16.60 23.16 -16.83
N VAL A 285 16.46 23.42 -18.13
CA VAL A 285 15.45 22.79 -18.98
C VAL A 285 15.63 21.27 -19.05
N SER A 286 16.88 20.80 -19.14
CA SER A 286 17.19 19.36 -19.13
C SER A 286 16.82 18.70 -17.79
N LEU A 287 17.15 19.35 -16.68
CA LEU A 287 16.79 18.89 -15.33
C LEU A 287 15.28 18.88 -15.12
N GLN A 288 14.58 19.92 -15.58
CA GLN A 288 13.13 19.99 -15.51
C GLN A 288 12.48 18.86 -16.31
N ARG A 289 12.94 18.61 -17.55
CA ARG A 289 12.45 17.48 -18.36
C ARG A 289 12.69 16.12 -17.69
N SER A 290 13.85 15.93 -17.07
CA SER A 290 14.17 14.70 -16.33
C SER A 290 13.27 14.54 -15.09
N ALA A 291 13.03 15.62 -14.35
CA ALA A 291 12.12 15.65 -13.21
C ALA A 291 10.67 15.34 -13.62
N ASP A 292 10.19 15.95 -14.71
CA ASP A 292 8.85 15.69 -15.27
C ASP A 292 8.71 14.23 -15.72
N LEU A 293 9.71 13.69 -16.42
CA LEU A 293 9.75 12.29 -16.83
C LEU A 293 9.73 11.35 -15.62
N SER A 294 10.54 11.62 -14.59
CA SER A 294 10.55 10.81 -13.37
C SER A 294 9.20 10.82 -12.64
N THR A 295 8.51 11.97 -12.66
CA THR A 295 7.18 12.13 -12.07
C THR A 295 6.12 11.38 -12.87
N ALA A 296 6.21 11.42 -14.21
CA ALA A 296 5.33 10.65 -15.10
C ALA A 296 5.52 9.14 -14.93
N LEU A 297 6.76 8.66 -14.87
CA LEU A 297 7.09 7.26 -14.62
C LEU A 297 6.58 6.80 -13.25
N ARG A 298 6.75 7.62 -12.21
CA ARG A 298 6.21 7.33 -10.89
C ARG A 298 4.69 7.15 -10.92
N ARG A 299 3.96 8.05 -11.57
CA ARG A 299 2.50 7.93 -11.72
C ARG A 299 2.11 6.67 -12.48
N LEU A 300 2.84 6.31 -13.53
CA LEU A 300 2.63 5.05 -14.25
C LEU A 300 2.84 3.83 -13.35
N CYS A 301 3.91 3.80 -12.56
CA CYS A 301 4.15 2.75 -11.58
C CYS A 301 3.02 2.66 -10.55
N ASP A 302 2.56 3.80 -10.01
CA ASP A 302 1.45 3.83 -9.05
C ASP A 302 0.16 3.26 -9.67
N CYS A 303 -0.16 3.63 -10.91
CA CYS A 303 -1.30 3.07 -11.66
C CYS A 303 -1.17 1.56 -11.90
N HIS A 304 0.03 1.07 -12.25
CA HIS A 304 0.25 -0.38 -12.44
C HIS A 304 0.14 -1.16 -11.14
N ILE A 305 0.67 -0.63 -10.04
CA ILE A 305 0.53 -1.24 -8.71
C ILE A 305 -0.96 -1.33 -8.35
N GLN A 306 -1.71 -0.26 -8.56
CA GLN A 306 -3.15 -0.25 -8.29
C GLN A 306 -3.90 -1.27 -9.16
N SER A 307 -3.59 -1.35 -10.46
CA SER A 307 -4.18 -2.34 -11.36
C SER A 307 -3.85 -3.79 -10.96
N ILE A 308 -2.62 -4.05 -10.49
CA ILE A 308 -2.22 -5.37 -9.96
C ILE A 308 -2.99 -5.71 -8.69
N VAL A 309 -3.19 -4.74 -7.78
CA VAL A 309 -3.97 -4.94 -6.56
C VAL A 309 -5.44 -5.23 -6.90
N GLU A 310 -6.05 -4.43 -7.77
CA GLU A 310 -7.43 -4.63 -8.23
C GLU A 310 -7.59 -5.99 -8.94
N PHE A 311 -6.63 -6.37 -9.78
CA PHE A 311 -6.60 -7.68 -10.41
C PHE A 311 -6.46 -8.82 -9.38
N ALA A 312 -5.55 -8.67 -8.41
CA ALA A 312 -5.37 -9.67 -7.36
C ALA A 312 -6.64 -9.81 -6.50
N GLU A 313 -7.32 -8.71 -6.16
CA GLU A 313 -8.58 -8.75 -5.42
C GLU A 313 -9.70 -9.39 -6.24
N MET A 314 -9.84 -9.03 -7.53
CA MET A 314 -10.85 -9.60 -8.41
C MET A 314 -10.62 -11.09 -8.73
N VAL A 315 -9.38 -11.52 -8.92
CA VAL A 315 -9.06 -12.89 -9.40
C VAL A 315 -8.77 -13.85 -8.26
N SER A 316 -8.25 -13.38 -7.11
CA SER A 316 -7.88 -14.28 -6.01
C SER A 316 -9.10 -15.03 -5.45
N HIS A 317 -10.25 -14.39 -5.32
CA HIS A 317 -11.43 -15.04 -4.76
C HIS A 317 -12.05 -16.08 -5.72
N PRO A 318 -12.29 -15.79 -7.01
CA PRO A 318 -12.72 -16.79 -7.98
C PRO A 318 -11.73 -17.94 -8.11
N LEU A 319 -10.43 -17.66 -8.17
CA LEU A 319 -9.41 -18.70 -8.32
C LEU A 319 -9.32 -19.61 -7.08
N ARG A 320 -9.39 -19.03 -5.88
CA ARG A 320 -9.48 -19.81 -4.62
C ARG A 320 -10.74 -20.66 -4.58
N ARG A 321 -11.87 -20.12 -5.04
CA ARG A 321 -13.13 -20.87 -5.12
C ARG A 321 -13.00 -22.06 -6.08
N LEU A 322 -12.47 -21.84 -7.29
CA LEU A 322 -12.23 -22.90 -8.27
C LEU A 322 -11.26 -23.96 -7.73
N LEU A 323 -10.16 -23.56 -7.10
CA LEU A 323 -9.22 -24.48 -6.46
C LEU A 323 -9.86 -25.26 -5.31
N HIS A 324 -10.73 -24.65 -4.52
CA HIS A 324 -11.48 -25.36 -3.48
C HIS A 324 -12.52 -26.33 -4.05
N GLU A 325 -13.20 -25.96 -5.13
CA GLU A 325 -14.13 -26.84 -5.82
C GLU A 325 -13.40 -28.05 -6.42
N GLU A 326 -12.24 -27.85 -7.06
CA GLU A 326 -11.39 -28.95 -7.55
C GLU A 326 -10.78 -29.78 -6.43
N SER A 327 -10.37 -29.17 -5.32
CA SER A 327 -9.92 -29.90 -4.13
C SER A 327 -11.02 -30.77 -3.53
N ARG A 328 -12.28 -30.31 -3.54
CA ARG A 328 -13.43 -31.12 -3.12
C ARG A 328 -13.71 -32.27 -4.09
N ARG A 329 -13.64 -32.03 -5.40
CA ARG A 329 -13.81 -33.08 -6.43
C ARG A 329 -12.75 -34.17 -6.32
N SER A 330 -11.47 -33.77 -6.27
CA SER A 330 -10.33 -34.68 -6.10
C SER A 330 -10.43 -35.50 -4.81
N LYS A 331 -10.86 -34.90 -3.69
CA LYS A 331 -11.12 -35.64 -2.46
C LYS A 331 -12.20 -36.71 -2.65
N GLY A 332 -13.29 -36.39 -3.36
CA GLY A 332 -14.33 -37.36 -3.73
C GLY A 332 -13.77 -38.54 -4.53
N TYR A 333 -12.91 -38.29 -5.52
CA TYR A 333 -12.27 -39.37 -6.28
C TYR A 333 -11.36 -40.25 -5.41
N VAL A 334 -10.59 -39.65 -4.49
CA VAL A 334 -9.75 -40.40 -3.54
C VAL A 334 -10.60 -41.24 -2.58
N ASP A 335 -11.72 -40.72 -2.10
CA ASP A 335 -12.63 -41.45 -1.23
C ASP A 335 -13.29 -42.63 -1.96
N ILE A 336 -13.68 -42.45 -3.23
CA ILE A 336 -14.19 -43.53 -4.10
C ILE A 336 -13.10 -44.61 -4.33
N ALA A 337 -11.85 -44.20 -4.59
CA ALA A 337 -10.74 -45.12 -4.76
C ALA A 337 -10.45 -45.90 -3.47
N ARG A 338 -10.46 -45.23 -2.31
CA ARG A 338 -10.30 -45.87 -0.99
C ARG A 338 -11.41 -46.86 -0.71
N LEU A 339 -12.67 -46.51 -0.96
CA LEU A 339 -13.80 -47.42 -0.80
C LEU A 339 -13.65 -48.66 -1.70
N SER A 340 -13.13 -48.48 -2.92
CA SER A 340 -12.86 -49.60 -3.84
C SER A 340 -11.76 -50.52 -3.31
N ILE A 341 -10.66 -49.97 -2.79
CA ILE A 341 -9.55 -50.76 -2.22
C ILE A 341 -9.99 -51.49 -0.94
N VAL A 342 -10.75 -50.83 -0.06
CA VAL A 342 -11.25 -51.45 1.17
C VAL A 342 -12.26 -52.56 0.85
N ALA A 343 -13.11 -52.37 -0.17
CA ALA A 343 -14.02 -53.41 -0.64
C ALA A 343 -13.27 -54.65 -1.16
N ASP A 344 -12.13 -54.46 -1.84
CA ASP A 344 -11.27 -55.56 -2.30
C ASP A 344 -10.49 -56.21 -1.13
N ALA A 345 -10.05 -55.44 -0.14
CA ALA A 345 -9.29 -55.94 1.02
C ALA A 345 -10.14 -56.75 2.02
N LEU A 346 -11.45 -56.52 2.08
CA LEU A 346 -12.38 -57.33 2.89
C LEU A 346 -12.62 -58.74 2.31
N ILE A 347 -12.09 -59.02 1.12
CA ILE A 347 -12.00 -60.39 0.60
C ILE A 347 -10.81 -61.06 1.29
N GLU A 348 -10.99 -61.46 2.56
CA GLU A 348 -9.93 -62.18 3.27
C GLU A 348 -9.55 -63.45 2.50
N PRO A 349 -8.25 -63.69 2.24
CA PRO A 349 -7.76 -64.94 1.72
C PRO A 349 -7.97 -65.99 2.82
N SER A 350 -9.11 -66.67 2.77
CA SER A 350 -9.38 -67.82 3.61
C SER A 350 -8.40 -68.92 3.20
N ASP A 351 -7.35 -69.07 3.99
CA ASP A 351 -6.36 -70.13 3.84
C ASP A 351 -7.05 -71.49 3.68
N LYS A 352 -6.76 -72.14 2.55
CA LYS A 352 -7.12 -73.52 2.18
C LYS A 352 -8.54 -73.81 1.69
N LEU A 353 -9.25 -72.83 1.13
CA LEU A 353 -10.35 -73.19 0.22
C LEU A 353 -9.75 -73.54 -1.14
N SER A 354 -10.18 -74.65 -1.74
CA SER A 354 -9.79 -74.99 -3.11
C SER A 354 -10.12 -73.80 -4.01
N PHE A 355 -9.28 -73.54 -5.03
CA PHE A 355 -9.47 -72.43 -5.97
C PHE A 355 -10.94 -72.29 -6.43
N LEU A 356 -11.61 -73.43 -6.62
CA LEU A 356 -13.01 -73.50 -6.99
C LEU A 356 -13.98 -72.93 -5.92
N ALA A 357 -13.76 -73.21 -4.64
CA ALA A 357 -14.55 -72.63 -3.55
C ALA A 357 -14.29 -71.12 -3.38
N GLN A 358 -13.08 -70.65 -3.66
CA GLN A 358 -12.75 -69.22 -3.63
C GLN A 358 -13.41 -68.48 -4.80
N VAL A 359 -13.44 -69.07 -6.00
CA VAL A 359 -14.14 -68.53 -7.17
C VAL A 359 -15.66 -68.50 -6.95
N ILE A 360 -16.25 -69.56 -6.40
CA ILE A 360 -17.69 -69.61 -6.06
C ILE A 360 -18.04 -68.50 -5.05
N ARG A 361 -17.19 -68.30 -4.03
CA ARG A 361 -17.36 -67.23 -3.03
C ARG A 361 -17.25 -65.83 -3.64
N VAL A 362 -16.23 -65.57 -4.46
CA VAL A 362 -16.01 -64.26 -5.11
C VAL A 362 -17.15 -63.92 -6.07
N CYS A 363 -17.65 -64.91 -6.82
CA CYS A 363 -18.79 -64.75 -7.73
C CYS A 363 -20.16 -64.83 -7.01
N ARG A 364 -20.19 -64.99 -5.68
CA ARG A 364 -21.40 -65.15 -4.86
C ARG A 364 -22.36 -66.24 -5.36
N MET A 365 -21.82 -67.29 -5.96
CA MET A 365 -22.60 -68.42 -6.44
C MET A 365 -22.95 -69.33 -5.26
N HIS A 366 -24.21 -69.81 -5.19
CA HIS A 366 -24.67 -70.69 -4.12
C HIS A 366 -24.98 -72.08 -4.69
N GLY A 367 -24.39 -73.14 -4.12
CA GLY A 367 -24.66 -74.55 -4.50
C GLY A 367 -23.54 -75.24 -5.29
N ASN A 368 -23.75 -76.52 -5.66
CA ASN A 368 -22.87 -77.29 -6.54
C ASN A 368 -23.02 -76.80 -7.98
N VAL A 369 -22.29 -75.75 -8.33
CA VAL A 369 -22.34 -75.13 -9.66
C VAL A 369 -21.38 -75.86 -10.60
N GLY A 370 -21.84 -76.18 -11.81
CA GLY A 370 -21.03 -76.83 -12.84
C GLY A 370 -19.91 -75.91 -13.35
N VAL A 371 -18.78 -76.50 -13.75
CA VAL A 371 -17.56 -75.78 -14.17
C VAL A 371 -17.82 -74.75 -15.28
N ARG A 372 -18.73 -75.02 -16.21
CA ARG A 372 -19.09 -74.07 -17.28
C ARG A 372 -19.69 -72.77 -16.74
N THR A 373 -20.64 -72.88 -15.82
CA THR A 373 -21.29 -71.71 -15.21
C THR A 373 -20.31 -70.91 -14.35
N ILE A 374 -19.34 -71.60 -13.74
CA ILE A 374 -18.24 -70.95 -13.03
C ILE A 374 -17.36 -70.14 -14.00
N LEU A 375 -17.02 -70.71 -15.16
CA LEU A 375 -16.23 -70.00 -16.18
C LEU A 375 -16.98 -68.80 -16.76
N ASP A 376 -18.28 -68.94 -17.05
CA ASP A 376 -19.10 -67.84 -17.57
C ASP A 376 -19.18 -66.69 -16.57
N GLU A 377 -19.30 -66.99 -15.27
CA GLU A 377 -19.39 -65.97 -14.24
C GLU A 377 -18.04 -65.33 -13.92
N VAL A 378 -16.95 -66.10 -13.98
CA VAL A 378 -15.58 -65.55 -13.93
C VAL A 378 -15.33 -64.63 -15.12
N GLU A 379 -15.74 -65.03 -16.32
CA GLU A 379 -15.63 -64.17 -17.51
C GLU A 379 -16.51 -62.92 -17.38
N HIS A 380 -17.68 -63.04 -16.77
CA HIS A 380 -18.55 -61.91 -16.46
C HIS A 380 -17.90 -60.93 -15.48
N VAL A 381 -17.32 -61.44 -14.39
CA VAL A 381 -16.60 -60.63 -13.38
C VAL A 381 -15.36 -59.98 -13.99
N ILE A 382 -14.61 -60.70 -14.83
CA ILE A 382 -13.45 -60.15 -15.55
C ILE A 382 -13.90 -59.08 -16.54
N ARG A 383 -14.95 -59.29 -17.33
CA ARG A 383 -15.49 -58.24 -18.23
C ARG A 383 -16.00 -57.04 -17.44
N HIS A 384 -16.62 -57.25 -16.28
CA HIS A 384 -17.12 -56.18 -15.44
C HIS A 384 -15.97 -55.39 -14.77
N SER A 385 -14.91 -56.06 -14.31
CA SER A 385 -13.72 -55.41 -13.76
C SER A 385 -12.94 -54.69 -14.85
N TYR A 386 -12.80 -55.26 -16.05
CA TYR A 386 -12.17 -54.61 -17.19
C TYR A 386 -12.97 -53.39 -17.67
N ARG A 387 -14.30 -53.43 -17.66
CA ARG A 387 -15.16 -52.26 -17.93
C ARG A 387 -15.02 -51.18 -16.85
N ARG A 388 -14.89 -51.57 -15.58
CA ARG A 388 -14.59 -50.64 -14.49
C ARG A 388 -13.20 -50.01 -14.65
N VAL A 389 -12.17 -50.77 -15.02
CA VAL A 389 -10.82 -50.23 -15.23
C VAL A 389 -10.75 -49.39 -16.52
N SER A 390 -11.46 -49.78 -17.59
CA SER A 390 -11.51 -48.98 -18.82
C SER A 390 -12.23 -47.65 -18.63
N LEU A 391 -13.19 -47.56 -17.68
CA LEU A 391 -13.80 -46.29 -17.26
C LEU A 391 -12.78 -45.34 -16.60
N TRP A 392 -11.74 -45.88 -15.98
CA TRP A 392 -10.67 -45.09 -15.35
C TRP A 392 -9.58 -44.76 -16.38
N ASP A 393 -9.32 -45.64 -17.34
CA ASP A 393 -8.44 -45.40 -18.48
C ASP A 393 -9.01 -44.33 -19.44
N THR A 394 -10.34 -44.17 -19.48
CA THR A 394 -10.97 -43.01 -20.14
C THR A 394 -10.89 -41.71 -19.35
N SER A 395 -10.51 -41.74 -18.06
CA SER A 395 -10.34 -40.54 -17.22
C SER A 395 -8.95 -39.90 -17.34
N ASP A 396 -7.96 -40.61 -17.90
CA ASP A 396 -6.65 -40.03 -18.24
C ASP A 396 -6.67 -39.28 -19.58
N ARG A 397 -7.76 -39.41 -20.35
CA ARG A 397 -8.12 -38.40 -21.33
C ARG A 397 -8.88 -37.30 -20.61
N LEU A 398 -8.12 -36.36 -20.04
CA LEU A 398 -8.61 -34.98 -19.90
C LEU A 398 -9.42 -34.65 -21.16
N PRO A 399 -10.68 -34.19 -21.05
CA PRO A 399 -11.39 -33.75 -22.23
C PRO A 399 -10.47 -32.75 -22.92
N GLU A 400 -10.06 -33.03 -24.16
CA GLU A 400 -9.48 -31.99 -25.01
C GLU A 400 -10.38 -30.78 -24.85
N PRO A 401 -9.84 -29.57 -24.60
CA PRO A 401 -10.60 -28.40 -24.21
C PRO A 401 -11.74 -28.24 -25.21
N GLY A 402 -12.92 -28.69 -24.79
CA GLY A 402 -14.07 -28.76 -25.65
C GLY A 402 -14.47 -27.34 -25.99
N ASP A 403 -15.29 -27.22 -27.03
CA ASP A 403 -15.86 -25.98 -27.59
C ASP A 403 -16.46 -25.00 -26.53
N VAL A 404 -16.64 -25.45 -25.29
CA VAL A 404 -17.07 -24.63 -24.16
C VAL A 404 -15.99 -23.65 -23.71
N ASP A 405 -14.72 -24.05 -23.69
CA ASP A 405 -13.61 -23.15 -23.31
C ASP A 405 -13.31 -22.13 -24.41
N THR A 406 -13.45 -22.50 -25.69
CA THR A 406 -13.35 -21.55 -26.81
C THR A 406 -14.49 -20.53 -26.78
N VAL A 407 -15.71 -20.93 -26.42
CA VAL A 407 -16.86 -20.03 -26.26
C VAL A 407 -16.71 -19.12 -25.03
N LEU A 408 -16.18 -19.61 -23.91
CA LEU A 408 -15.89 -18.81 -22.71
C LEU A 408 -14.75 -17.80 -22.96
N ILE A 409 -13.69 -18.23 -23.64
CA ILE A 409 -12.59 -17.33 -24.05
C ILE A 409 -13.11 -16.30 -25.06
N GLY A 410 -13.96 -16.71 -26.01
CA GLY A 410 -14.60 -15.83 -26.98
C GLY A 410 -15.48 -14.76 -26.32
N THR A 411 -16.37 -15.16 -25.41
CA THR A 411 -17.24 -14.24 -24.67
C THR A 411 -16.45 -13.30 -23.75
N CYS A 412 -15.39 -13.79 -23.09
CA CYS A 412 -14.49 -12.96 -22.31
C CYS A 412 -13.78 -11.92 -23.20
N ARG A 413 -13.26 -12.33 -24.36
CA ARG A 413 -12.58 -11.45 -25.32
C ARG A 413 -13.54 -10.40 -25.90
N SER A 414 -14.76 -10.79 -26.26
CA SER A 414 -15.80 -9.85 -26.72
C SER A 414 -16.20 -8.85 -25.63
N SER A 415 -16.32 -9.30 -24.37
CA SER A 415 -16.59 -8.42 -23.23
C SER A 415 -15.45 -7.42 -23.01
N MET A 416 -14.20 -7.90 -23.00
CA MET A 416 -13.02 -7.05 -22.88
C MET A 416 -12.96 -6.02 -24.01
N GLN A 417 -13.21 -6.43 -25.25
CA GLN A 417 -13.22 -5.53 -26.40
C GLN A 417 -14.34 -4.48 -26.31
N ALA A 418 -15.54 -4.86 -25.88
CA ALA A 418 -16.63 -3.91 -25.65
C ALA A 418 -16.31 -2.90 -24.54
N THR A 419 -15.64 -3.32 -23.46
CA THR A 419 -15.18 -2.39 -22.41
C THR A 419 -14.07 -1.45 -22.91
N HIS A 420 -13.15 -1.97 -23.72
CA HIS A 420 -12.10 -1.18 -24.36
C HIS A 420 -12.69 -0.13 -25.29
N ASP A 421 -13.66 -0.50 -26.14
CA ASP A 421 -14.36 0.41 -27.04
C ASP A 421 -15.16 1.49 -26.31
N ARG A 422 -15.74 1.17 -25.15
CA ARG A 422 -16.39 2.18 -24.30
C ARG A 422 -15.37 3.14 -23.70
N ALA A 423 -14.24 2.62 -23.23
CA ALA A 423 -13.17 3.44 -22.66
C ALA A 423 -12.57 4.38 -23.71
N THR A 424 -12.28 3.88 -24.92
CA THR A 424 -11.77 4.69 -26.02
C THR A 424 -12.77 5.77 -26.43
N LYS A 425 -14.06 5.45 -26.59
CA LYS A 425 -15.12 6.45 -26.87
C LYS A 425 -15.25 7.52 -25.79
N LEU A 426 -15.03 7.16 -24.52
CA LEU A 426 -15.10 8.10 -23.41
C LEU A 426 -13.85 9.01 -23.39
N LEU A 427 -12.68 8.46 -23.67
CA LEU A 427 -11.44 9.21 -23.80
C LEU A 427 -11.45 10.17 -25.00
N THR A 428 -11.96 9.74 -26.16
CA THR A 428 -12.10 10.63 -27.33
C THR A 428 -13.07 11.78 -27.03
N ARG A 429 -14.23 11.50 -26.44
CA ARG A 429 -15.16 12.55 -25.99
C ARG A 429 -14.56 13.50 -24.96
N LYS A 430 -13.73 13.00 -24.03
CA LYS A 430 -13.02 13.85 -23.06
C LYS A 430 -11.97 14.71 -23.74
N ALA A 431 -11.25 14.18 -24.73
CA ALA A 431 -10.28 14.92 -25.52
C ALA A 431 -10.96 16.04 -26.33
N GLU A 432 -12.06 15.74 -27.02
CA GLU A 432 -12.88 16.72 -27.74
C GLU A 432 -13.38 17.82 -26.80
N LYS A 433 -13.94 17.45 -25.63
CA LYS A 433 -14.36 18.44 -24.62
C LYS A 433 -13.21 19.30 -24.12
N ALA A 434 -12.00 18.74 -23.98
CA ALA A 434 -10.81 19.51 -23.58
C ALA A 434 -10.32 20.44 -24.69
N VAL A 435 -10.54 20.10 -25.96
CA VAL A 435 -10.26 21.00 -27.11
C VAL A 435 -11.27 22.14 -27.13
N ILE A 436 -12.57 21.85 -26.99
CA ILE A 436 -13.63 22.87 -26.91
C ILE A 436 -13.43 23.76 -25.69
N GLY A 437 -13.10 23.20 -24.52
CA GLY A 437 -12.83 23.99 -23.32
C GLY A 437 -11.62 24.92 -23.49
N ARG A 438 -10.60 24.49 -24.26
CA ARG A 438 -9.45 25.34 -24.59
C ARG A 438 -9.80 26.45 -25.58
N SER A 439 -10.66 26.22 -26.58
CA SER A 439 -11.12 27.29 -27.46
C SER A 439 -11.97 28.32 -26.70
N LEU A 440 -12.86 27.85 -25.84
CA LEU A 440 -13.72 28.71 -25.03
C LEU A 440 -12.92 29.57 -24.02
N ALA A 441 -11.87 28.99 -23.43
CA ALA A 441 -10.95 29.76 -22.58
C ALA A 441 -10.25 30.88 -23.35
N ARG A 442 -9.81 30.62 -24.59
CA ARG A 442 -9.22 31.66 -25.46
C ARG A 442 -10.23 32.75 -25.82
N GLU A 443 -11.47 32.38 -26.15
CA GLU A 443 -12.54 33.35 -26.45
C GLU A 443 -12.83 34.24 -25.23
N VAL A 444 -12.84 33.66 -24.02
CA VAL A 444 -13.00 34.45 -22.78
C VAL A 444 -11.80 35.38 -22.56
N GLU A 445 -10.57 34.91 -22.76
CA GLU A 445 -9.38 35.76 -22.67
C GLU A 445 -9.40 36.90 -23.69
N GLU A 446 -9.88 36.64 -24.90
CA GLU A 446 -10.03 37.62 -25.97
C GLU A 446 -11.11 38.65 -25.64
N LEU A 447 -12.29 38.21 -25.18
CA LEU A 447 -13.35 39.10 -24.68
C LEU A 447 -12.89 39.96 -23.49
N LEU A 448 -12.09 39.39 -22.58
CA LEU A 448 -11.50 40.15 -21.49
C LEU A 448 -10.48 41.18 -21.99
N ARG A 449 -9.69 40.85 -23.02
CA ARG A 449 -8.76 41.78 -23.65
C ARG A 449 -9.51 42.93 -24.36
N GLU A 450 -10.56 42.61 -25.11
CA GLU A 450 -11.43 43.60 -25.77
C GLU A 450 -12.14 44.49 -24.76
N SER A 451 -12.69 43.91 -23.69
CA SER A 451 -13.34 44.67 -22.60
C SER A 451 -12.37 45.66 -21.95
N ARG A 452 -11.12 45.25 -21.69
CA ARG A 452 -10.08 46.17 -21.18
C ARG A 452 -9.76 47.30 -22.16
N LEU A 453 -9.75 47.01 -23.46
CA LEU A 453 -9.54 48.00 -24.51
C LEU A 453 -10.68 49.03 -24.54
N VAL A 454 -11.94 48.58 -24.47
CA VAL A 454 -13.12 49.45 -24.40
C VAL A 454 -13.11 50.31 -23.13
N LEU A 455 -12.64 49.78 -22.00
CA LEU A 455 -12.54 50.49 -20.74
C LEU A 455 -11.31 51.43 -20.66
N GLY A 456 -10.47 51.49 -21.71
CA GLY A 456 -9.27 52.34 -21.72
C GLY A 456 -8.18 51.91 -20.74
N LEU A 457 -8.27 50.70 -20.19
CA LEU A 457 -7.28 50.12 -19.29
C LEU A 457 -6.14 49.53 -20.12
N GLN A 458 -5.28 50.38 -20.67
CA GLN A 458 -4.04 49.91 -21.31
C GLN A 458 -3.16 49.24 -20.26
N THR A 459 -2.93 47.94 -20.40
CA THR A 459 -1.87 47.24 -19.69
C THR A 459 -0.55 47.81 -20.22
N LYS A 460 0.12 48.61 -19.39
CA LYS A 460 1.55 48.88 -19.57
C LYS A 460 2.27 47.54 -19.39
N ASP A 461 2.72 46.98 -20.49
CA ASP A 461 3.61 45.82 -20.52
C ASP A 461 4.93 46.09 -19.80
#